data_AF-A0A7S3VXK2-F1
#
_entry.id   AF-A0A7S3VXK2-F1
#
_cell.length_a   1.000
_cell.length_b   1.000
_cell.length_c   1.000
_cell.angle_alpha   90.00
_cell.angle_beta   90.00
_cell.angle_gamma   90.00
#
_symmetry.space_group_name_H-M   'P 1'
#
loop_
_entity.id
_entity.type
_entity.pdbx_description
1 polymer ?
#
loop_
_entity_poly.entity_id
_entity_poly.type
_entity_poly.pdbx_seq_one_letter_code
_entity_poly.pdbx_strand_id
1 'polypeptide(L)'
;YLPWRLRHKIAHHDPEKPWYIHNCMPGKMQGSLEVLSRAAVELYTNVSLRDRICTQKMTWQFQIQEFGAAPGEDMFLDHCLRWMGCEPLLDIHTLADTNCMWNASEGCQGYDGDRRPAYHWFKSVPAWKKCLQEAIEAEP
;
A
#
# COMPACT_ATOMS: atom_id res chain seq x y z
N TYR A 1 2.54 -11.38 5.17
CA TYR A 1 1.17 -10.88 4.94
C TYR A 1 0.17 -11.89 5.49
N LEU A 2 -0.87 -11.43 6.19
CA LEU A 2 -1.90 -12.22 6.86
C LEU A 2 -3.28 -11.91 6.24
N PRO A 3 -3.73 -12.68 5.24
CA PRO A 3 -4.90 -12.33 4.43
C PRO A 3 -6.20 -12.18 5.22
N TRP A 4 -6.41 -12.98 6.27
CA TRP A 4 -7.63 -12.94 7.07
C TRP A 4 -7.77 -11.63 7.86
N ARG A 5 -6.67 -11.11 8.41
CA ARG A 5 -6.66 -9.81 9.10
C ARG A 5 -7.02 -8.68 8.14
N LEU A 6 -6.45 -8.71 6.93
CA LEU A 6 -6.75 -7.70 5.93
C LEU A 6 -8.22 -7.74 5.56
N ARG A 7 -8.75 -8.93 5.23
CA ARG A 7 -10.16 -9.12 4.87
C ARG A 7 -11.09 -8.50 5.90
N HIS A 8 -10.83 -8.70 7.19
CA HIS A 8 -11.64 -8.11 8.25
C HIS A 8 -11.55 -6.57 8.25
N LYS A 9 -10.33 -6.01 8.17
CA LYS A 9 -10.12 -4.55 8.18
C LYS A 9 -10.79 -3.86 6.98
N ILE A 10 -10.77 -4.47 5.79
CA ILE A 10 -11.32 -3.87 4.57
C ILE A 10 -12.76 -4.29 4.23
N ALA A 11 -13.40 -5.15 5.05
CA ALA A 11 -14.71 -5.74 4.75
C ALA A 11 -15.84 -4.71 4.55
N HIS A 12 -15.66 -3.50 5.08
CA HIS A 12 -16.63 -2.42 5.02
C HIS A 12 -16.54 -1.58 3.74
N HIS A 13 -15.52 -1.79 2.91
CA HIS A 13 -15.37 -1.11 1.62
C HIS A 13 -16.06 -1.88 0.50
N ASP A 14 -16.72 -1.14 -0.39
CA ASP A 14 -17.42 -1.70 -1.55
C ASP A 14 -16.42 -2.11 -2.64
N PRO A 15 -16.23 -3.41 -2.95
CA PRO A 15 -15.23 -3.83 -3.93
C PRO A 15 -15.54 -3.38 -5.37
N GLU A 16 -16.78 -2.97 -5.64
CA GLU A 16 -17.25 -2.55 -6.98
C GLU A 16 -17.06 -1.04 -7.22
N LYS A 17 -16.64 -0.28 -6.20
CA LYS A 17 -16.19 1.10 -6.36
C LYS A 17 -14.68 1.14 -6.56
N PRO A 18 -14.15 1.97 -7.48
CA PRO A 18 -12.72 2.03 -7.74
C PRO A 18 -12.02 2.81 -6.63
N TRP A 19 -11.51 2.09 -5.63
CA TRP A 19 -10.67 2.65 -4.58
C TRP A 19 -9.40 1.84 -4.36
N TYR A 20 -8.45 2.45 -3.65
CA TYR A 20 -7.21 1.82 -3.20
C TYR A 20 -6.71 2.48 -1.91
N ILE A 21 -5.82 1.80 -1.17
CA ILE A 21 -5.30 2.33 0.11
C ILE A 21 -4.03 3.16 -0.11
N HIS A 22 -4.02 4.38 0.45
CA HIS A 22 -2.83 5.17 0.77
C HIS A 22 -2.36 4.87 2.17
N ASN A 23 -1.18 4.30 2.29
CA ASN A 23 -0.61 3.86 3.56
C ASN A 23 0.59 4.71 4.02
N CYS A 24 0.84 5.83 3.33
CA CYS A 24 2.00 6.68 3.58
C CYS A 24 1.65 8.18 3.57
N MET A 25 2.36 8.95 4.40
CA MET A 25 2.29 10.42 4.39
C MET A 25 3.50 11.03 3.67
N PRO A 26 3.31 12.10 2.87
CA PRO A 26 2.06 12.81 2.60
C PRO A 26 1.28 12.19 1.43
N GLY A 27 0.27 11.37 1.72
CA GLY A 27 -0.63 10.75 0.75
C GLY A 27 0.13 10.06 -0.39
N LYS A 28 0.88 9.00 -0.09
CA LYS A 28 1.55 8.16 -1.10
C LYS A 28 1.19 6.71 -0.82
N MET A 29 1.25 5.88 -1.86
CA MET A 29 1.34 4.43 -1.68
C MET A 29 2.81 4.07 -1.53
N GLN A 30 3.13 3.36 -0.45
CA GLN A 30 4.49 2.86 -0.21
C GLN A 30 4.44 1.74 0.82
N GLY A 31 4.87 0.53 0.45
CA GLY A 31 4.78 -0.58 1.39
C GLY A 31 5.23 -1.93 0.84
N SER A 32 4.83 -2.99 1.55
CA SER A 32 5.04 -4.38 1.12
C SER A 32 3.80 -5.03 0.54
N LEU A 33 2.71 -4.25 0.46
CA LEU A 33 1.41 -4.71 0.02
C LEU A 33 0.57 -3.52 -0.40
N GLU A 34 0.07 -3.59 -1.62
CA GLU A 34 -0.83 -2.64 -2.22
C GLU A 34 -2.23 -3.25 -2.18
N VAL A 35 -3.20 -2.47 -1.70
CA VAL A 35 -4.59 -2.95 -1.58
C VAL A 35 -5.47 -2.11 -2.48
N LEU A 36 -6.01 -2.79 -3.49
CA LEU A 36 -6.88 -2.24 -4.51
C LEU A 36 -8.23 -2.96 -4.46
N SER A 37 -9.31 -2.21 -4.66
CA SER A 37 -10.62 -2.77 -4.96
C SER A 37 -10.62 -3.58 -6.26
N ARG A 38 -11.63 -4.43 -6.45
CA ARG A 38 -11.81 -5.18 -7.70
C ARG A 38 -11.96 -4.23 -8.88
N ALA A 39 -12.80 -3.21 -8.74
CA ALA A 39 -13.01 -2.19 -9.77
C ALA A 39 -11.73 -1.41 -10.11
N ALA A 40 -10.88 -1.09 -9.14
CA ALA A 40 -9.59 -0.44 -9.41
C ALA A 40 -8.64 -1.36 -10.20
N VAL A 41 -8.61 -2.67 -9.90
CA VAL A 41 -7.82 -3.65 -10.68
C VAL A 41 -8.34 -3.75 -12.12
N GLU A 42 -9.64 -3.77 -12.32
CA GLU A 42 -10.26 -3.79 -13.66
C GLU A 42 -9.91 -2.53 -14.47
N LEU A 43 -9.94 -1.36 -13.83
CA LEU A 43 -9.50 -0.10 -14.46
C LEU A 43 -8.00 -0.15 -14.82
N TYR A 44 -7.14 -0.62 -13.92
CA TYR A 44 -5.70 -0.65 -14.14
C TYR A 44 -5.27 -1.67 -15.20
N THR A 45 -5.95 -2.82 -15.27
CA THR A 45 -5.67 -3.88 -16.25
C THR A 45 -6.17 -3.57 -17.65
N ASN A 46 -6.95 -2.50 -17.83
CA ASN A 46 -7.27 -1.95 -19.15
C ASN A 46 -6.02 -1.30 -19.77
N VAL A 47 -5.26 -2.09 -20.52
CA VAL A 47 -3.96 -1.70 -21.12
C VAL A 47 -4.04 -0.41 -21.93
N SER A 48 -5.07 -0.25 -22.77
CA SER A 48 -5.21 0.95 -23.60
C SER A 48 -5.45 2.21 -22.78
N LEU A 49 -6.24 2.11 -21.71
CA LEU A 49 -6.47 3.22 -20.78
C LEU A 49 -5.20 3.51 -19.96
N ARG A 50 -4.56 2.47 -19.43
CA ARG A 50 -3.34 2.56 -18.63
C ARG A 50 -2.20 3.20 -19.40
N ASP A 51 -1.92 2.73 -20.61
CA ASP A 51 -0.79 3.26 -21.38
C ASP A 51 -1.05 4.74 -21.72
N ARG A 52 -2.29 5.09 -22.12
CA ARG A 52 -2.67 6.49 -22.38
C ARG A 52 -2.55 7.38 -21.15
N ILE A 53 -2.98 6.92 -19.98
CA ILE A 53 -3.00 7.74 -18.77
C ILE A 53 -1.63 7.75 -18.10
N CYS A 54 -1.08 6.58 -17.79
CA CYS A 54 0.14 6.46 -16.99
C CYS A 54 1.40 6.90 -17.73
N THR A 55 1.58 6.48 -18.99
CA THR A 55 2.86 6.73 -19.69
C THR A 55 2.92 8.12 -20.32
N GLN A 56 1.78 8.69 -20.69
CA GLN A 56 1.73 10.02 -21.32
C GLN A 56 1.64 11.16 -20.30
N LYS A 57 1.06 10.92 -19.11
CA LYS A 57 0.90 11.95 -18.06
C LYS A 57 2.06 11.99 -17.07
N MET A 58 2.86 10.93 -16.98
CA MET A 58 3.99 10.86 -16.06
C MET A 58 5.30 11.24 -16.77
N THR A 59 5.54 12.54 -16.97
CA THR A 59 6.80 13.01 -17.54
C THR A 59 7.95 12.84 -16.55
N TRP A 60 9.17 12.62 -17.04
CA TRP A 60 10.39 12.60 -16.22
C TRP A 60 10.56 13.86 -15.35
N GLN A 61 10.05 15.01 -15.82
CA GLN A 61 10.02 16.24 -15.02
C GLN A 61 9.06 16.17 -13.83
N PHE A 62 7.87 15.58 -14.00
CA PHE A 62 6.93 15.33 -12.90
C PHE A 62 7.56 14.40 -11.85
N GLN A 63 8.28 13.37 -12.31
CA GLN A 63 8.99 12.42 -11.45
C GLN A 63 10.02 13.11 -10.53
N ILE A 64 10.88 13.97 -11.09
CA ILE A 64 11.90 14.67 -10.31
C ILE A 64 11.30 15.77 -9.42
N GLN A 65 10.30 16.50 -9.90
CA GLN A 65 9.70 17.61 -9.13
C GLN A 65 8.86 17.13 -7.93
N GLU A 66 8.10 16.05 -8.07
CA GLU A 66 7.23 15.54 -7.00
C GLU A 66 7.95 14.60 -6.02
N PHE A 67 8.98 13.88 -6.51
CA PHE A 67 9.61 12.81 -5.72
C PHE A 67 11.11 13.01 -5.46
N GLY A 68 11.76 14.00 -6.10
CA GLY A 68 13.21 14.27 -5.95
C GLY A 68 14.12 13.19 -6.56
N ALA A 69 13.55 12.09 -7.06
CA ALA A 69 14.20 10.94 -7.68
C ALA A 69 13.20 10.20 -8.59
N ALA A 70 13.68 9.20 -9.35
CA ALA A 70 12.78 8.32 -10.11
C ALA A 70 11.81 7.62 -9.15
N PRO A 71 10.50 7.62 -9.42
CA PRO A 71 9.53 7.00 -8.53
C PRO A 71 9.72 5.47 -8.51
N GLY A 72 9.60 4.88 -7.33
CA GLY A 72 9.41 3.44 -7.18
C GLY A 72 8.08 2.97 -7.75
N GLU A 73 7.92 1.65 -7.86
CA GLU A 73 6.71 1.01 -8.39
C GLU A 73 5.43 1.50 -7.71
N ASP A 74 5.39 1.54 -6.38
CA ASP A 74 4.22 1.91 -5.59
C ASP A 74 3.75 3.34 -5.92
N MET A 75 4.70 4.26 -6.10
CA MET A 75 4.41 5.66 -6.45
C MET A 75 3.95 5.80 -7.90
N PHE A 76 4.47 4.97 -8.82
CA PHE A 76 3.95 4.88 -10.18
C PHE A 76 2.50 4.38 -10.19
N LEU A 77 2.22 3.33 -9.43
CA LEU A 77 0.89 2.75 -9.31
C LEU A 77 -0.11 3.75 -8.71
N ASP A 78 0.26 4.42 -7.62
CA ASP A 78 -0.55 5.50 -7.01
C ASP A 78 -0.90 6.59 -8.03
N HIS A 79 0.10 7.12 -8.74
CA HIS A 79 -0.11 8.15 -9.75
C HIS A 79 -1.11 7.68 -10.83
N CYS A 80 -0.92 6.47 -11.36
CA CYS A 80 -1.81 5.87 -12.33
C CYS A 80 -3.26 5.81 -11.83
N LEU A 81 -3.47 5.26 -10.63
CA LEU A 81 -4.80 5.04 -10.07
C LEU A 81 -5.55 6.36 -9.85
N ARG A 82 -4.87 7.41 -9.36
CA ARG A 82 -5.47 8.75 -9.23
C ARG A 82 -5.95 9.30 -10.56
N TRP A 83 -5.11 9.24 -11.59
CA TRP A 83 -5.48 9.76 -12.90
C TRP A 83 -6.55 8.94 -13.60
N MET A 84 -6.66 7.66 -13.27
CA MET A 84 -7.77 6.80 -13.69
C MET A 84 -9.07 7.06 -12.93
N GLY A 85 -9.05 7.95 -11.92
CA GLY A 85 -10.22 8.30 -11.12
C GLY A 85 -10.51 7.32 -9.98
N CYS A 86 -9.54 6.50 -9.58
CA CYS A 86 -9.68 5.68 -8.37
C CYS A 86 -9.60 6.58 -7.13
N GLU A 87 -10.47 6.33 -6.16
CA GLU A 87 -10.52 7.03 -4.89
C GLU A 87 -9.39 6.55 -3.97
N PRO A 88 -8.46 7.44 -3.55
CA PRO A 88 -7.48 7.10 -2.55
C PRO A 88 -8.07 7.13 -1.14
N LEU A 89 -7.96 6.00 -0.43
CA LEU A 89 -8.38 5.88 0.96
C LEU A 89 -7.14 5.97 1.87
N LEU A 90 -7.00 7.05 2.62
CA LEU A 90 -5.91 7.18 3.58
C LEU A 90 -6.13 6.22 4.76
N ASP A 91 -5.33 5.16 4.81
CA ASP A 91 -5.32 4.17 5.88
C ASP A 91 -3.88 3.78 6.23
N ILE A 92 -3.33 4.54 7.18
CA ILE A 92 -1.98 4.35 7.73
C ILE A 92 -1.94 3.32 8.87
N HIS A 93 -3.09 2.74 9.25
CA HIS A 93 -3.21 1.80 10.38
C HIS A 93 -3.32 0.35 9.91
N THR A 94 -3.95 0.11 8.76
CA THR A 94 -4.07 -1.22 8.15
C THR A 94 -2.78 -1.63 7.48
N LEU A 95 -2.22 -0.78 6.62
CA LEU A 95 -0.94 -1.01 5.97
C LEU A 95 -0.02 0.04 6.53
N ALA A 96 1.11 -0.34 7.11
CA ALA A 96 2.03 0.64 7.65
C ALA A 96 3.46 0.24 7.31
N ASP A 97 4.26 1.26 7.06
CA ASP A 97 5.65 1.15 6.65
C ASP A 97 6.52 2.05 7.54
N THR A 98 7.68 1.55 7.96
CA THR A 98 8.71 2.29 8.73
C THR A 98 9.17 3.57 8.06
N ASN A 99 9.11 3.63 6.73
CA ASN A 99 9.46 4.81 5.95
C ASN A 99 8.33 5.85 5.91
N CYS A 100 7.12 5.45 6.26
CA CYS A 100 5.90 6.23 6.17
C CYS A 100 5.42 6.75 7.53
N MET A 101 5.71 5.98 8.58
CA MET A 101 5.50 6.38 9.96
C MET A 101 6.73 5.98 10.79
N TRP A 102 7.20 6.92 11.63
CA TRP A 102 8.20 6.64 12.67
C TRP A 102 7.76 5.55 13.68
N ASN A 103 6.52 5.08 13.59
CA ASN A 103 5.90 4.12 14.50
C ASN A 103 5.65 2.72 13.89
N ALA A 104 6.34 2.32 12.83
CA ALA A 104 6.39 0.89 12.51
C ALA A 104 7.54 0.27 13.30
N SER A 105 7.23 -0.72 14.14
CA SER A 105 8.27 -1.51 14.80
C SER A 105 8.90 -2.46 13.77
N GLU A 106 10.07 -3.01 14.07
CA GLU A 106 10.68 -4.09 13.26
C GLU A 106 9.86 -5.40 13.29
N GLY A 107 8.74 -5.44 14.02
CA GLY A 107 7.87 -6.59 14.18
C GLY A 107 6.54 -6.47 13.43
N CYS A 108 5.72 -7.49 13.66
CA CYS A 108 4.34 -7.59 13.23
C CYS A 108 3.37 -6.79 14.14
N GLN A 109 3.86 -5.95 15.05
CA GLN A 109 3.01 -5.17 15.94
C GLN A 109 3.34 -3.68 15.81
N GLY A 110 2.33 -2.83 15.60
CA GLY A 110 2.53 -1.38 15.72
C GLY A 110 2.91 -1.00 17.15
N TYR A 111 3.55 0.17 17.37
CA TYR A 111 3.82 0.63 18.75
C TYR A 111 2.53 0.90 19.55
N ASP A 112 1.39 1.05 18.89
CA ASP A 112 0.04 1.11 19.46
C ASP A 112 -0.50 -0.25 19.89
N GLY A 113 0.27 -1.32 19.70
CA GLY A 113 -0.17 -2.68 19.94
C GLY A 113 -1.03 -3.26 18.81
N ASP A 114 -1.29 -2.51 17.73
CA ASP A 114 -2.18 -2.93 16.65
C ASP A 114 -1.53 -4.03 15.79
N ARG A 115 -2.36 -5.00 15.42
CA ARG A 115 -1.99 -6.21 14.67
C ARG A 115 -2.26 -5.96 13.20
N ARG A 116 -1.23 -5.53 12.48
CA ARG A 116 -1.38 -5.12 11.07
C ARG A 116 -1.46 -6.35 10.14
N PRO A 117 -2.07 -6.26 8.95
CA PRO A 117 -2.07 -7.35 7.96
C PRO A 117 -0.76 -7.54 7.21
N ALA A 118 0.02 -6.47 7.00
CA ALA A 118 1.24 -6.47 6.20
C ALA A 118 2.34 -5.64 6.87
N TYR A 119 3.60 -6.01 6.63
CA TYR A 119 4.77 -5.47 7.33
C TYR A 119 5.94 -5.37 6.38
N HIS A 120 6.52 -4.17 6.29
CA HIS A 120 7.48 -3.84 5.24
C HIS A 120 8.91 -4.36 5.48
N TRP A 121 9.25 -4.81 6.70
CA TRP A 121 10.63 -5.17 7.03
C TRP A 121 10.87 -6.67 7.14
N PHE A 122 11.07 -7.31 5.98
CA PHE A 122 11.73 -8.62 5.88
C PHE A 122 13.17 -8.48 5.36
N LYS A 123 13.87 -7.39 5.71
CA LYS A 123 15.26 -7.16 5.28
C LYS A 123 16.28 -8.04 6.00
N SER A 124 15.84 -8.85 6.98
CA SER A 124 16.66 -9.85 7.64
C SER A 124 15.83 -11.07 8.06
N VAL A 125 16.47 -12.24 8.09
CA VAL A 125 15.86 -13.48 8.59
C VAL A 125 15.37 -13.35 10.04
N PRO A 126 16.11 -12.71 10.97
CA PRO A 126 15.63 -12.48 12.33
C PRO A 126 14.35 -11.62 12.41
N ALA A 127 14.28 -10.52 11.66
CA ALA A 127 13.09 -9.66 11.63
C ALA A 127 11.87 -10.42 11.10
N TRP A 128 12.05 -11.23 10.05
CA TRP A 128 11.00 -12.10 9.54
C TRP A 128 10.54 -13.13 10.58
N LYS A 129 11.47 -13.83 11.27
CA LYS A 129 11.12 -14.82 12.30
C LYS A 129 10.35 -14.20 13.46
N LYS A 130 10.77 -13.02 13.93
CA LYS A 130 10.09 -12.28 14.99
C LYS A 130 8.66 -11.91 14.60
N CYS A 131 8.50 -11.35 13.39
CA CYS A 131 7.19 -11.02 12.86
C CYS A 131 6.29 -12.26 12.75
N LEU A 132 6.82 -13.37 12.22
CA LEU A 132 6.07 -14.63 12.11
C LEU A 132 5.63 -15.14 13.48
N GLN A 133 6.52 -15.10 14.47
CA GLN A 133 6.20 -15.50 15.84
C GLN A 133 5.08 -14.63 16.43
N GLU A 134 5.20 -13.30 16.35
CA GLU A 134 4.17 -12.36 16.81
C GLU A 134 2.85 -12.55 16.06
N ALA A 135 2.88 -12.92 14.78
CA ALA A 135 1.68 -13.20 14.00
C ALA A 135 0.94 -14.43 14.52
N ILE A 136 1.66 -15.53 14.80
CA ILE A 136 1.13 -16.81 15.30
C ILE A 136 0.62 -16.68 16.74
N GLU A 137 1.39 -16.06 17.64
CA GLU A 137 1.00 -15.86 19.04
C GLU A 137 -0.22 -14.94 19.20
N ALA A 138 -0.47 -14.11 18.19
CA ALA A 138 -1.60 -13.21 18.12
C ALA A 138 -2.86 -13.87 17.50
N GLU A 139 -2.86 -15.17 17.25
CA GLU A 139 -4.08 -15.90 16.87
C GLU A 139 -4.82 -16.35 18.14
N PRO A 140 -6.13 -16.01 18.31
CA PRO A 140 -6.97 -16.65 19.30
C PRO A 140 -7.33 -18.09 18.92
#